data_AF-A0A2D6XA63-F1
#
_entry.id   AF-A0A2D6XA63-F1
#
_cell.length_a   1.000
_cell.length_b   1.000
_cell.length_c   1.000
_cell.angle_alpha   90.00
_cell.angle_beta   90.00
_cell.angle_gamma   90.00
#
_symmetry.space_group_name_H-M   'P 1'
#
loop_
_entity.id
_entity.type
_entity.pdbx_description
1 polymer ?
#
loop_
_entity_poly.entity_id
_entity_poly.type
_entity_poly.pdbx_seq_one_letter_code
_entity_poly.pdbx_strand_id
1 'polypeptide(L)' 'METESIGLNVIVREERQPDGKKVFIVNNEELGVADFGDSVEEAMINFKKSVKLYLDTYPEKKEILVKSEKEPLMVSRIFL' A
#
# COMPACT_ATOMS: atom_id res chain seq x y z
N MET A 1 -12.31 21.86 9.46
CA MET A 1 -11.04 21.12 9.56
C MET A 1 -10.99 20.25 8.32
N GLU A 2 -10.15 20.60 7.36
CA GLU A 2 -9.94 19.77 6.17
C GLU A 2 -9.27 18.47 6.64
N THR A 3 -9.91 17.34 6.37
CA THR A 3 -9.30 16.03 6.60
C THR A 3 -8.21 15.89 5.56
N GLU A 4 -6.94 16.02 5.96
CA GLU A 4 -5.81 15.75 5.07
C GLU A 4 -5.94 14.33 4.52
N SER A 5 -6.35 14.21 3.26
CA SER A 5 -6.45 12.93 2.57
C SER A 5 -5.08 12.57 2.00
N ILE A 6 -4.49 11.50 2.50
CA ILE A 6 -3.21 10.99 2.01
C ILE A 6 -3.46 10.03 0.84
N GLY A 7 -2.92 10.35 -0.33
CA GLY A 7 -2.89 9.46 -1.50
C GLY A 7 -1.60 8.65 -1.52
N LEU A 8 -1.67 7.36 -1.87
CA LEU A 8 -0.51 6.47 -1.98
C LEU A 8 -0.59 5.63 -3.25
N ASN A 9 0.51 5.55 -3.98
CA ASN A 9 0.67 4.58 -5.06
C ASN A 9 1.01 3.22 -4.45
N VAL A 10 0.30 2.17 -4.85
CA VAL A 10 0.55 0.81 -4.37
C VAL A 10 0.72 -0.14 -5.54
N ILE A 11 1.57 -1.15 -5.35
CA ILE A 11 1.71 -2.26 -6.27
C ILE A 11 1.03 -3.46 -5.61
N VAL A 12 0.15 -4.11 -6.37
CA VAL A 12 -0.48 -5.36 -5.96
C VAL A 12 0.11 -6.49 -6.81
N ARG A 13 0.61 -7.55 -6.16
CA ARG A 13 1.13 -8.76 -6.79
C ARG A 13 0.37 -9.98 -6.31
N GLU A 14 0.27 -10.97 -7.19
CA GLU A 14 -0.16 -12.31 -6.84
C GLU A 14 1.06 -13.21 -6.71
N GLU A 15 1.17 -13.94 -5.61
CA GLU A 15 2.24 -14.91 -5.39
C GLU A 15 1.67 -16.25 -4.92
N ARG A 16 2.36 -17.35 -5.26
CA ARG A 16 2.08 -18.68 -4.71
C ARG A 16 3.08 -19.00 -3.62
N GLN A 17 2.57 -19.27 -2.43
CA GLN A 17 3.38 -19.77 -1.32
C GLN A 17 3.88 -21.20 -1.59
N PRO A 18 4.94 -21.65 -0.87
CA PRO A 18 5.48 -23.01 -1.03
C PRO A 18 4.46 -24.13 -0.81
N ASP A 19 3.42 -23.89 -0.02
CA ASP A 19 2.31 -24.83 0.22
C ASP A 19 1.27 -24.85 -0.92
N GLY A 20 1.50 -24.05 -1.98
CA GLY A 20 0.62 -23.92 -3.14
C GLY A 20 -0.51 -22.90 -2.95
N LYS A 21 -0.66 -22.29 -1.77
CA LYS A 21 -1.68 -21.26 -1.55
C LYS A 21 -1.35 -19.99 -2.31
N LYS A 22 -2.38 -19.39 -2.90
CA LYS A 22 -2.31 -18.09 -3.54
C LYS A 22 -2.47 -17.01 -2.48
N VAL A 23 -1.63 -16.00 -2.53
CA VAL A 23 -1.72 -14.79 -1.70
C VAL A 23 -1.57 -13.54 -2.56
N PHE A 24 -2.10 -12.44 -2.06
CA PHE A 24 -1.93 -11.12 -2.65
C PHE A 24 -1.04 -10.28 -1.75
N ILE A 25 -0.06 -9.62 -2.36
CA ILE A 25 0.89 -8.74 -1.68
C ILE A 25 0.65 -7.33 -2.17
N VAL A 26 0.48 -6.40 -1.23
CA VAL A 26 0.36 -4.97 -1.50
C VAL A 26 1.59 -4.28 -0.91
N ASN A 27 2.29 -3.48 -1.71
CA ASN A 27 3.41 -2.68 -1.20
C ASN A 27 3.41 -1.27 -1.77
N ASN A 28 3.96 -0.33 -1.00
CA ASN A 28 4.32 1.01 -1.44
C ASN A 28 5.83 1.17 -1.32
N GLU A 29 6.49 1.45 -2.45
CA GLU A 29 7.96 1.56 -2.51
C GLU A 29 8.47 2.81 -1.80
N GLU A 30 7.70 3.90 -1.77
CA GLU A 30 8.10 5.18 -1.17
C GLU A 30 8.26 5.08 0.36
N LEU A 31 7.38 4.34 1.02
CA LEU A 31 7.38 4.10 2.45
C LEU A 31 8.13 2.82 2.84
N GLY A 32 8.41 1.92 1.88
CA GLY A 32 8.97 0.60 2.17
C GLY A 32 8.04 -0.30 2.98
N VAL A 33 6.73 -0.03 2.95
CA VAL A 33 5.70 -0.82 3.65
C VAL A 33 5.12 -1.84 2.69
N ALA A 34 4.98 -3.09 3.16
CA ALA A 34 4.33 -4.16 2.44
C ALA A 34 3.48 -5.00 3.41
N ASP A 35 2.39 -5.55 2.90
CA ASP A 35 1.53 -6.48 3.63
C ASP A 35 0.82 -7.43 2.66
N PHE A 36 0.17 -8.47 3.18
CA PHE A 36 -0.46 -9.51 2.36
C PHE A 36 -1.83 -9.96 2.90
N GLY A 37 -2.55 -10.73 2.08
CA GLY A 37 -3.82 -11.34 2.42
C GLY A 37 -4.23 -12.42 1.41
N ASP A 38 -5.26 -13.20 1.75
CA ASP A 38 -5.77 -14.27 0.89
C ASP A 38 -6.62 -13.72 -0.28
N SER A 39 -7.11 -12.48 -0.16
CA SER A 39 -7.73 -11.70 -1.24
C SER A 39 -7.08 -10.33 -1.41
N VAL A 40 -7.35 -9.68 -2.54
CA VAL A 40 -6.91 -8.29 -2.78
C VAL A 40 -7.48 -7.36 -1.72
N GLU A 41 -8.76 -7.54 -1.35
CA GLU A 41 -9.44 -6.74 -0.33
C GLU A 41 -8.77 -6.91 1.04
N GLU A 42 -8.45 -8.15 1.42
CA GLU A 42 -7.78 -8.43 2.70
C GLU A 42 -6.38 -7.82 2.73
N ALA A 43 -5.60 -8.03 1.67
CA ALA A 43 -4.25 -7.46 1.57
C ALA A 43 -4.28 -5.93 1.64
N MET A 44 -5.28 -5.28 1.03
CA MET A 44 -5.48 -3.83 1.13
C MET A 44 -5.88 -3.37 2.54
N ILE A 45 -6.72 -4.13 3.25
CA ILE A 45 -7.10 -3.81 4.64
C ILE A 45 -5.88 -3.92 5.56
N ASN A 46 -5.09 -4.97 5.42
CA ASN A 46 -3.87 -5.18 6.21
C ASN A 46 -2.84 -4.11 5.91
N PHE A 47 -2.58 -3.83 4.63
CA PHE A 47 -1.69 -2.76 4.20
C PHE A 47 -2.08 -1.39 4.77
N LYS A 48 -3.37 -1.03 4.79
CA LYS A 48 -3.84 0.23 5.39
C LYS A 48 -3.53 0.31 6.88
N LYS A 49 -3.65 -0.80 7.62
CA LYS A 49 -3.28 -0.83 9.06
C LYS A 49 -1.78 -0.64 9.23
N SER A 50 -0.98 -1.31 8.41
CA SER A 50 0.48 -1.24 8.44
C SER A 50 1.00 0.17 8.08
N VAL A 51 0.42 0.81 7.07
CA VAL A 51 0.70 2.23 6.75
C VAL A 51 0.31 3.14 7.90
N LYS A 52 -0.87 2.96 8.49
CA LYS A 52 -1.31 3.78 9.62
C LYS A 52 -0.32 3.66 10.79
N LEU A 53 0.05 2.44 11.16
CA LEU A 53 1.02 2.20 12.22
C LEU A 53 2.38 2.85 11.92
N TYR A 54 2.86 2.71 10.67
CA TYR A 54 4.10 3.33 10.23
C TYR A 54 4.06 4.86 10.37
N LEU A 55 3.00 5.51 9.87
CA LEU A 55 2.87 6.96 9.90
C LEU A 55 2.58 7.52 11.30
N ASP A 56 1.96 6.72 12.19
CA ASP A 56 1.80 7.10 13.60
C ASP A 56 3.12 6.95 14.36
N THR A 57 4.01 6.06 13.92
CA THR A 57 5.37 5.89 14.48
C THR A 57 6.33 6.95 13.98
N TYR A 58 6.22 7.33 12.69
CA TYR A 58 7.10 8.27 12.00
C TYR A 58 6.30 9.43 11.38
N PRO A 59 5.75 10.34 12.21
CA PRO A 59 4.87 11.41 11.75
C PRO A 59 5.53 12.36 10.74
N GLU A 60 6.85 12.53 10.78
CA GLU A 60 7.61 13.32 9.81
C GLU A 60 7.53 12.78 8.37
N LYS A 61 7.19 11.50 8.21
CA LYS A 61 6.98 10.89 6.90
C LYS A 61 5.63 11.28 6.29
N LYS A 62 4.66 11.76 7.09
CA LYS A 62 3.37 12.25 6.58
C LYS A 62 3.57 13.46 5.66
N GLU A 63 4.50 14.36 5.99
CA GLU A 63 4.78 15.57 5.19
C GLU A 63 5.25 15.27 3.76
N ILE A 64 5.89 14.12 3.55
CA ILE A 64 6.34 13.67 2.22
C ILE A 64 5.14 13.26 1.37
N LEU A 65 4.09 12.71 1.99
CA LEU A 65 2.90 12.19 1.31
C LEU A 65 1.83 13.26 1.05
N VAL A 66 1.79 14.32 1.87
CA VAL A 66 0.87 15.45 1.66
C VAL A 66 1.28 16.28 0.43
N LYS A 67 2.57 16.29 0.07
CA LYS A 67 3.07 17.02 -1.11
C LYS A 67 2.79 16.35 -2.46
N SER A 68 2.32 15.10 -2.47
CA SER A 68 1.86 14.44 -3.70
C SER A 68 0.39 14.78 -3.98
N GLU A 69 0.10 16.06 -4.26
CA GLU A 69 -1.18 16.51 -4.87
C GLU A 69 -1.31 16.08 -6.35
N LYS A 70 -0.39 15.25 -6.85
CA LYS A 70 -0.57 14.59 -8.14
C LYS A 70 -1.46 13.38 -7.87
N GLU A 71 -2.66 13.41 -8.43
CA GLU A 71 -3.61 12.29 -8.43
C GLU A 71 -2.87 10.94 -8.46
N PRO A 72 -3.19 10.00 -7.55
CA PRO A 72 -2.50 8.71 -7.52
C PRO A 72 -2.65 8.07 -8.90
N LEU A 73 -1.51 7.85 -9.57
CA LEU A 73 -1.49 7.25 -10.89
C LEU A 73 -2.02 5.83 -10.73
N MET A 74 -3.17 5.54 -11.33
CA MET A 74 -3.67 4.18 -11.42
C MET A 74 -2.75 3.40 -12.36
N VAL A 75 -1.71 2.78 -11.81
CA VAL A 75 -0.76 1.97 -12.59
C VAL A 75 -1.24 0.53 -12.58
N SER A 76 -1.90 0.12 -13.67
CA SER A 76 -2.11 -1.30 -13.98
C SER A 76 -0.91 -1.79 -14.79
N ARG A 77 -0.01 -2.57 -14.16
CA ARG A 77 1.05 -3.27 -14.90
C ARG A 77 0.52 -4.65 -15.30
N ILE A 78 0.22 -4.80 -16.58
CA ILE A 78 0.02 -6.10 -17.22
C ILE A 78 1.40 -6.74 -17.36
N PHE A 79 1.64 -7.83 -16.65
CA PHE A 79 2.78 -8.70 -16.94
C PHE A 79 2.37 -9.61 -18.11
N LEU A 80 3.12 -9.51 -19.23
CA LEU A 80 3.00 -10.38 -20.40
C LEU A 80 3.67 -11.73 -20.14
#